data_AF-A0A370VU22-F1
#
_entry.id   AF-A0A370VU22-F1
#
_cell.length_a   1.000
_cell.length_b   1.000
_cell.length_c   1.000
_cell.angle_alpha   90.00
_cell.angle_beta   90.00
_cell.angle_gamma   90.00
#
_symmetry.space_group_name_H-M   'P 1'
#
loop_
_entity.id
_entity.type
_entity.pdbx_description
1 polymer ?
#
loop_
_entity_poly.entity_id
_entity_poly.type
_entity_poly.pdbx_seq_one_letter_code
_entity_poly.pdbx_strand_id
1 'polypeptide(L)' 'MSTDTVGRFLAALDPEHRQAVGDRSRQEQERLAAAWERELEFDDELDTLDELSPPAAEAEAAQRVLQREGQ' A
#
# COMPACT_ATOMS: atom_id res chain seq x y z
N MET A 1 17.43 10.19 -2.14
CA MET A 1 16.57 9.71 -1.03
C MET A 1 15.81 8.53 -1.59
N SER A 2 16.28 7.31 -1.36
CA SER A 2 15.55 6.11 -1.79
C SER A 2 14.35 5.99 -0.87
N THR A 3 13.21 6.50 -1.31
CA THR A 3 11.94 6.41 -0.61
C THR A 3 11.69 4.96 -0.28
N ASP A 4 11.63 4.64 1.01
CA ASP A 4 11.35 3.30 1.50
C ASP A 4 9.86 3.00 1.23
N THR A 5 9.53 2.66 -0.03
CA THR A 5 8.15 2.39 -0.47
C THR A 5 7.52 1.30 0.41
N VAL A 6 8.32 0.32 0.85
CA VAL A 6 7.89 -0.71 1.80
C VAL A 6 7.48 -0.12 3.15
N GLY A 7 8.30 0.73 3.78
CA GLY A 7 7.97 1.35 5.06
C GLY A 7 6.78 2.30 4.96
N ARG A 8 6.59 2.94 3.81
CA ARG A 8 5.45 3.81 3.53
C ARG A 8 4.16 3.00 3.35
N PHE A 9 4.22 1.93 2.57
CA PHE A 9 3.13 0.95 2.43
C PHE A 9 2.76 0.34 3.80
N LEU A 10 3.75 -0.12 4.56
CA LEU A 10 3.52 -0.64 5.91
C LEU A 10 2.91 0.41 6.83
N ALA A 11 3.20 1.70 6.64
CA ALA A 11 2.59 2.79 7.41
C ALA A 11 1.18 3.14 7.01
N ALA A 12 0.81 2.90 5.75
CA ALA A 12 -0.54 3.04 5.25
C ALA A 12 -1.46 1.89 5.69
N LEU A 13 -0.89 0.74 6.04
CA LEU A 13 -1.65 -0.43 6.50
C LEU A 13 -2.17 -0.31 7.94
N ASP A 14 -3.36 -0.86 8.15
CA ASP A 14 -3.89 -1.13 9.49
C ASP A 14 -2.93 -2.00 10.32
N PRO A 15 -2.94 -1.87 11.66
CA PRO A 15 -2.00 -2.58 12.54
C PRO A 15 -1.99 -4.11 12.35
N GLU A 16 -3.16 -4.70 12.11
CA GLU A 16 -3.34 -6.13 11.91
C GLU A 16 -2.67 -6.61 10.61
N HIS A 17 -2.93 -5.90 9.50
CA HIS A 17 -2.35 -6.19 8.20
C HIS A 17 -0.86 -5.88 8.12
N ARG A 18 -0.43 -4.80 8.77
CA ARG A 18 0.98 -4.43 8.88
C ARG A 18 1.82 -5.51 9.53
N GLN A 19 1.31 -6.13 10.60
CA GLN A 19 2.00 -7.25 11.25
C GLN A 19 2.05 -8.47 10.32
N ALA A 20 0.93 -8.81 9.67
CA ALA A 20 0.86 -9.93 8.73
C ALA A 20 1.82 -9.78 7.54
N VAL A 21 1.93 -8.58 6.95
CA VAL A 21 2.87 -8.28 5.87
C VAL A 21 4.31 -8.22 6.39
N GLY A 22 4.52 -7.64 7.57
CA GLY A 22 5.83 -7.53 8.21
C GLY A 22 6.46 -8.88 8.56
N ASP A 23 5.65 -9.92 8.79
CA ASP A 23 6.10 -11.30 9.03
C ASP A 23 6.48 -12.04 7.73
N ARG A 24 6.06 -11.55 6.56
CA ARG A 24 6.41 -12.14 5.26
C ARG A 24 7.85 -11.81 4.85
N SER A 25 8.36 -12.55 3.87
CA SER A 25 9.69 -12.31 3.30
C SER A 25 9.80 -10.91 2.67
N ARG A 26 11.00 -10.32 2.73
CA ARG A 26 11.31 -9.01 2.12
C ARG A 26 10.82 -8.90 0.66
N GLN A 27 11.03 -9.94 -0.14
CA GLN A 27 10.58 -9.99 -1.53
C GLN A 27 9.06 -9.85 -1.70
N GLU A 28 8.27 -10.43 -0.80
CA GLU A 28 6.81 -10.28 -0.81
C GLU A 28 6.40 -8.89 -0.38
N GLN A 29 7.03 -8.33 0.66
CA GLN A 29 6.78 -6.95 1.07
C GLN A 29 7.07 -5.98 -0.07
N GLU A 30 8.17 -6.17 -0.78
CA GLU A 30 8.55 -5.35 -1.95
C GLU A 30 7.55 -5.52 -3.11
N ARG A 31 7.05 -6.73 -3.39
CA ARG A 31 6.01 -6.95 -4.39
C ARG A 31 4.71 -6.23 -4.03
N LEU A 32 4.26 -6.36 -2.79
CA LEU A 32 3.04 -5.72 -2.30
C LEU A 32 3.18 -4.20 -2.33
N ALA A 33 4.32 -3.67 -1.89
CA ALA A 33 4.61 -2.24 -1.93
C ALA A 33 4.67 -1.71 -3.37
N ALA A 34 5.21 -2.47 -4.32
CA ALA A 34 5.22 -2.09 -5.74
C ALA A 34 3.82 -2.15 -6.38
N ALA A 35 2.98 -3.11 -5.98
CA ALA A 35 1.58 -3.18 -6.41
C ALA A 35 0.77 -2.00 -5.87
N TRP A 36 1.03 -1.60 -4.63
CA TRP A 36 0.42 -0.45 -3.97
C TRP A 36 0.78 0.87 -4.65
N GLU A 37 2.06 1.09 -4.93
CA GLU A 37 2.52 2.29 -5.65
C GLU A 37 1.89 2.39 -7.04
N ARG A 38 1.71 1.25 -7.73
CA ARG A 38 0.98 1.21 -9.01
C ARG A 38 -0.49 1.52 -8.88
N GLU A 39 -1.18 1.04 -7.84
CA GLU A 39 -2.59 1.40 -7.62
C GLU A 39 -2.70 2.91 -7.37
N LEU A 40 -1.79 3.50 -6.59
CA LEU A 40 -1.78 4.96 -6.38
C LEU A 40 -1.53 5.76 -7.67
N GLU A 41 -0.69 5.26 -8.59
CA GLU A 41 -0.40 5.95 -9.84
C GLU A 41 -1.49 5.79 -10.92
N PHE A 42 -2.18 4.64 -10.95
CA PHE A 42 -3.10 4.29 -12.04
C PHE A 42 -4.59 4.46 -11.72
N ASP A 43 -4.96 4.57 -10.44
CA ASP A 43 -6.37 4.56 -10.04
C ASP A 43 -6.90 6.00 -9.89
N ASP A 44 -7.79 6.37 -10.81
CA ASP A 44 -8.43 7.71 -10.88
C ASP A 44 -9.30 8.00 -9.64
N GLU A 45 -9.84 6.97 -8.98
CA GLU A 45 -10.55 7.13 -7.69
C GLU A 45 -9.56 7.47 -6.57
N LEU A 46 -8.34 6.91 -6.60
CA LEU A 46 -7.28 7.23 -5.64
C LEU A 46 -6.67 8.62 -5.90
N ASP A 47 -6.60 9.06 -7.15
CA ASP A 47 -6.16 10.42 -7.50
C ASP A 47 -7.06 11.48 -6.83
N THR A 48 -8.38 11.29 -6.91
CA THR A 48 -9.36 12.15 -6.22
C THR A 48 -9.19 12.11 -4.69
N LEU A 49 -8.89 10.94 -4.12
CA LEU A 49 -8.66 10.79 -2.68
C LEU A 49 -7.32 11.39 -2.25
N ASP A 50 -6.28 11.35 -3.09
CA ASP A 50 -4.97 11.93 -2.83
C ASP A 50 -5.06 13.46 -2.77
N GLU A 51 -5.85 14.08 -3.66
CA GLU A 51 -6.13 15.51 -3.63
C GLU A 51 -6.85 15.97 -2.35
N LEU A 52 -7.72 15.12 -1.80
CA LEU A 52 -8.48 15.42 -0.58
C LEU A 52 -7.71 15.10 0.69
N SER A 53 -7.06 13.95 0.73
CA SER A 53 -6.34 13.40 1.87
C SER A 53 -5.36 12.32 1.38
N PRO A 54 -4.10 12.71 1.13
CA PRO A 54 -3.03 11.77 0.74
C PRO A 54 -2.94 10.51 1.61
N PRO A 55 -3.01 10.58 2.97
CA PRO A 55 -2.91 9.37 3.78
C PRO A 55 -4.13 8.45 3.67
N ALA A 56 -5.29 8.98 3.25
CA ALA A 56 -6.49 8.16 3.05
C ALA A 56 -6.41 7.38 1.73
N ALA A 57 -5.93 8.00 0.65
CA ALA A 57 -5.65 7.30 -0.61
C ALA A 57 -4.60 6.19 -0.41
N GLU A 58 -3.52 6.51 0.30
CA GLU A 58 -2.47 5.54 0.65
C GLU A 58 -3.04 4.32 1.39
N ALA A 59 -3.94 4.51 2.37
CA ALA A 59 -4.56 3.42 3.14
C ALA A 59 -5.53 2.57 2.31
N GLU A 60 -6.39 3.19 1.50
CA GLU A 60 -7.35 2.49 0.64
C GLU A 60 -6.65 1.66 -0.43
N ALA A 61 -5.61 2.22 -1.07
CA ALA A 61 -4.77 1.51 -2.01
C ALA A 61 -4.12 0.28 -1.36
N ALA A 62 -3.64 0.44 -0.12
CA ALA A 62 -2.96 -0.65 0.57
C ALA A 62 -3.94 -1.78 0.93
N GLN A 63 -5.18 -1.44 1.28
CA GLN A 63 -6.25 -2.41 1.51
C GLN A 63 -6.65 -3.13 0.22
N ARG A 64 -6.79 -2.42 -0.92
CA ARG A 64 -7.11 -3.02 -2.23
C ARG A 64 -6.06 -4.05 -2.67
N VAL A 65 -4.77 -3.74 -2.50
CA VAL A 65 -3.68 -4.68 -2.81
C VAL A 65 -3.79 -5.95 -1.98
N LEU A 66 -4.03 -5.84 -0.67
CA LEU A 66 -4.19 -7.01 0.20
C LEU A 66 -5.42 -7.84 -0.12
N GLN A 67 -6.53 -7.20 -0.48
CA GLN A 67 -7.74 -7.88 -0.92
C GLN A 67 -7.49 -8.67 -2.22
N ARG A 68 -6.71 -8.14 -3.18
CA ARG A 68 -6.36 -8.85 -4.41
C ARG A 68 -5.40 -10.02 -4.19
N GLU A 69 -4.49 -9.91 -3.24
CA GLU A 69 -3.50 -10.97 -2.94
C GLU A 69 -4.07 -12.09 -2.06
N GLY A 70 -5.22 -11.87 -1.42
CA GLY A 70 -5.96 -12.87 -0.64
C GLY A 70 -6.97 -13.69 -1.44
N GLN A 71 -7.12 -13.46 -2.76
CA GLN A 71 -7.97 -14.24 -3.66
C GLN A 71 -7.20 -15.34 -4.40
#